data_AF-A0A6H1U0U5-F1
#
_entry.id   AF-A0A6H1U0U5-F1
#
_cell.length_a   1.000
_cell.length_b   1.000
_cell.length_c   1.000
_cell.angle_alpha   90.00
_cell.angle_beta   90.00
_cell.angle_gamma   90.00
#
_symmetry.space_group_name_H-M   'P 1'
#
loop_
_entity.id
_entity.type
_entity.pdbx_description
1 polymer ?
#
loop_
_entity_poly.entity_id
_entity_poly.type
_entity_poly.pdbx_seq_one_letter_code
_entity_poly.pdbx_strand_id
1 'polypeptide(L)'
;MSPLLKQVLQDIEQLTIEEQLEVISHATEQLKRRTLTQHNPKRSWQELRGIAPNLLNGQDAQEWVNELRKEWDEREKRLFEGS
;
A
#
# COMPACT_ATOMS: atom_id res chain seq x y z
N MET A 1 31.83 -16.92 -1.40
CA MET A 1 30.50 -17.40 -1.86
C MET A 1 29.90 -18.29 -0.78
N SER A 2 28.62 -18.13 -0.47
CA SER A 2 27.96 -19.00 0.50
C SER A 2 27.97 -20.45 -0.02
N PRO A 3 28.05 -21.47 0.85
CA PRO A 3 28.05 -22.87 0.44
C PRO A 3 26.76 -23.23 -0.32
N LEU A 4 25.62 -22.66 0.08
CA LEU A 4 24.34 -22.83 -0.59
C LEU A 4 24.37 -22.28 -2.03
N LEU A 5 24.95 -21.10 -2.25
CA LEU A 5 25.03 -20.50 -3.58
C LEU A 5 25.88 -21.35 -4.54
N LYS A 6 26.97 -21.94 -4.03
CA LYS A 6 27.79 -22.87 -4.84
C LYS A 6 27.01 -24.10 -5.26
N GLN A 7 26.25 -24.70 -4.33
CA GLN A 7 25.42 -25.87 -4.63
C GLN A 7 24.38 -25.55 -5.71
N VAL A 8 23.65 -24.43 -5.55
CA VAL A 8 22.62 -24.01 -6.51
C VAL A 8 23.20 -23.81 -7.91
N LEU A 9 24.40 -23.22 -8.03
CA LEU A 9 25.04 -23.05 -9.33
C LEU A 9 25.44 -24.40 -9.96
N GLN A 10 25.96 -25.33 -9.17
CA GLN A 10 26.29 -26.68 -9.63
C GLN A 10 25.05 -27.50 -10.04
N ASP A 11 23.92 -27.28 -9.38
CA ASP A 11 22.66 -27.92 -9.73
C ASP A 11 22.11 -27.35 -11.04
N ILE A 12 22.21 -26.04 -11.25
CA ILE A 12 21.79 -25.37 -12.50
C ILE A 12 22.62 -25.85 -13.70
N GLU A 13 23.93 -26.06 -13.51
CA GLU A 13 24.82 -26.56 -14.58
C GLU A 13 24.47 -27.99 -15.06
N GLN A 14 23.77 -28.77 -14.24
CA GLN A 14 23.30 -30.13 -14.61
C GLN A 14 21.97 -30.13 -15.37
N LEU A 15 21.28 -29.00 -15.43
CA LEU A 15 20.01 -28.86 -16.13
C LEU A 15 20.20 -28.72 -17.64
N THR A 16 19.15 -29.05 -18.38
CA THR A 16 19.07 -28.75 -19.82
C THR A 16 19.01 -27.24 -20.08
N ILE A 17 19.29 -26.82 -21.31
CA ILE A 17 19.30 -25.40 -21.68
C ILE A 17 17.91 -24.77 -21.42
N GLU A 18 16.84 -25.51 -21.72
CA GLU A 18 15.47 -25.09 -21.51
C GLU A 18 15.16 -24.84 -20.03
N GLU A 19 15.57 -25.77 -19.16
CA GLU A 19 15.40 -25.65 -17.71
C GLU A 19 16.26 -24.53 -17.12
N GLN A 20 17.48 -24.31 -17.64
CA GLN A 20 18.30 -23.18 -17.23
C GLN A 20 17.62 -21.83 -17.57
N LEU A 21 16.99 -21.72 -18.74
CA LEU A 21 16.21 -20.54 -19.11
C LEU A 21 14.99 -20.35 -18.20
N GLU A 22 14.33 -21.44 -17.80
CA GLU A 22 13.23 -21.40 -16.84
C GLU A 22 13.70 -20.89 -15.46
N VAL A 23 14.85 -21.35 -14.97
CA VAL A 23 15.47 -20.86 -13.73
C VAL A 23 15.74 -19.35 -13.80
N ILE A 24 16.29 -18.86 -14.91
CA ILE A 24 16.53 -17.42 -15.13
C ILE A 24 15.22 -16.66 -15.06
N SER A 25 14.19 -17.13 -15.77
CA SER A 25 12.86 -16.51 -15.79
C SER A 25 12.25 -16.46 -14.38
N HIS A 26 12.27 -17.58 -13.66
CA HIS A 26 11.73 -17.68 -12.31
C HIS A 26 12.47 -16.76 -11.32
N ALA A 27 13.81 -16.74 -11.38
CA ALA A 27 14.63 -15.90 -10.51
C ALA A 27 14.39 -14.40 -10.79
N THR A 28 14.31 -14.00 -12.07
CA THR A 28 14.02 -12.60 -12.43
C THR A 28 12.60 -12.18 -12.06
N GLU A 29 11.60 -13.04 -12.26
CA GLU A 29 10.21 -12.81 -11.85
C GLU A 29 10.10 -12.62 -10.32
N GLN A 30 10.76 -13.49 -9.54
CA GLN A 30 10.85 -13.38 -8.08
C GLN A 30 11.49 -12.05 -7.64
N LEU A 31 12.59 -11.65 -8.29
CA LEU A 31 13.27 -10.38 -7.99
C LEU A 31 12.40 -9.18 -8.34
N LYS A 32 11.70 -9.19 -9.49
CA LYS A 32 10.74 -8.14 -9.85
C LYS A 32 9.64 -8.00 -8.80
N ARG A 33 9.05 -9.11 -8.36
CA ARG A 33 8.00 -9.08 -7.32
C ARG A 33 8.51 -8.49 -6.01
N ARG A 34 9.70 -8.90 -5.56
CA ARG A 34 10.30 -8.39 -4.32
C ARG A 34 10.70 -6.91 -4.42
N THR A 35 11.21 -6.46 -5.56
CA THR A 35 11.60 -5.06 -5.77
C THR A 35 10.38 -4.15 -5.92
N LEU A 36 9.32 -4.60 -6.59
CA LEU A 36 8.06 -3.86 -6.71
C LEU A 36 7.31 -3.75 -5.38
N THR A 37 7.35 -4.77 -4.52
CA THR A 37 6.73 -4.69 -3.18
C THR A 37 7.58 -3.91 -2.17
N GLN A 38 8.90 -3.86 -2.34
CA GLN A 38 9.78 -2.99 -1.55
C GLN A 38 9.66 -1.51 -1.93
N HIS A 39 9.21 -1.22 -3.14
CA HIS A 39 8.82 0.12 -3.54
C HIS A 39 7.39 0.40 -3.04
N ASN A 40 7.19 0.46 -1.72
CA ASN A 40 6.06 1.22 -1.20
C ASN A 40 6.33 2.66 -1.63
N PRO A 41 5.68 3.20 -2.70
CA PRO A 41 5.90 4.60 -3.02
C PRO A 41 5.52 5.33 -1.74
N LYS A 42 6.44 6.11 -1.18
CA LYS A 42 6.12 7.07 -0.14
C LYS A 42 5.13 8.02 -0.80
N ARG A 43 3.84 7.67 -0.80
CA ARG A 43 2.78 8.41 -1.46
C ARG A 43 2.91 9.83 -0.93
N SER A 44 3.30 10.73 -1.81
CA SER A 44 3.51 12.10 -1.41
C SER A 44 2.15 12.67 -1.07
N TRP A 45 2.02 13.38 0.05
CA TRP A 45 0.79 14.13 0.36
C TRP A 45 0.40 15.09 -0.77
N GLN A 46 1.35 15.48 -1.62
CA GLN A 46 1.11 16.27 -2.83
C GLN A 46 0.27 15.52 -3.88
N GLU A 47 0.32 14.19 -3.94
CA GLU A 47 -0.52 13.38 -4.83
C GLU A 47 -2.01 13.45 -4.46
N LEU A 48 -2.33 13.79 -3.20
CA LEU A 48 -3.71 13.96 -2.74
C LEU A 48 -4.30 15.32 -3.12
N ARG A 49 -3.48 16.26 -3.59
CA ARG A 49 -3.91 17.60 -3.98
C ARG A 49 -4.83 17.51 -5.21
N GLY A 50 -6.07 17.94 -5.05
CA GLY A 50 -7.06 17.96 -6.14
C GLY A 50 -7.86 16.68 -6.34
N ILE A 51 -7.69 15.65 -5.49
CA ILE A 51 -8.49 14.41 -5.55
C ILE A 51 -9.97 14.66 -5.24
N ALA A 52 -10.28 15.71 -4.47
CA ALA A 52 -11.64 16.06 -4.13
C ALA A 52 -11.85 17.58 -4.29
N PRO A 53 -11.99 18.08 -5.54
CA PRO A 53 -12.07 19.50 -5.84
C PRO A 53 -13.30 20.19 -5.23
N ASN A 54 -14.33 19.42 -4.85
CA ASN A 54 -15.53 19.88 -4.16
C ASN A 54 -15.80 19.06 -2.89
N LEU A 55 -14.74 18.65 -2.18
CA LEU A 55 -14.92 18.00 -0.87
C LEU A 55 -15.73 18.95 0.03
N LEU A 56 -16.75 18.41 0.71
CA LEU A 56 -17.67 19.18 1.55
C LEU A 56 -18.45 20.28 0.80
N ASN A 57 -18.66 20.14 -0.51
CA ASN A 57 -19.33 21.15 -1.35
C ASN A 57 -18.67 22.55 -1.29
N GLY A 58 -17.37 22.62 -1.00
CA GLY A 58 -16.66 23.88 -0.82
C GLY A 58 -16.83 24.54 0.55
N GLN A 59 -17.47 23.85 1.51
CA GLN A 59 -17.48 24.24 2.92
C GLN A 59 -16.07 24.14 3.51
N ASP A 60 -15.72 25.07 4.41
CA ASP A 60 -14.46 24.99 5.14
C ASP A 60 -14.42 23.72 6.00
N ALA A 61 -13.28 23.04 6.00
CA ALA A 61 -13.15 21.76 6.70
C ALA A 61 -13.33 21.89 8.22
N GLN A 62 -12.91 23.01 8.81
CA GLN A 62 -13.07 23.28 10.24
C GLN A 62 -14.53 23.58 10.57
N GLU A 63 -15.25 24.30 9.71
CA GLU A 63 -16.69 24.53 9.85
C GLU A 63 -17.47 23.21 9.84
N TRP A 64 -17.21 22.33 8.89
CA TRP A 64 -17.86 21.02 8.80
C TRP A 64 -17.61 20.15 10.05
N VAL A 65 -16.38 20.12 10.56
CA VAL A 65 -16.05 19.38 11.81
C VAL A 65 -16.78 19.98 13.01
N ASN A 66 -16.91 21.30 13.08
CA ASN A 66 -17.62 21.96 14.17
C ASN A 66 -19.13 21.65 14.14
N GLU A 67 -19.75 21.59 12.96
CA GLU A 67 -21.15 21.17 12.80
C GLU A 67 -21.34 19.73 13.24
N LEU A 68 -20.49 18.81 12.77
CA LEU A 68 -20.55 17.40 13.14
C LEU A 68 -20.40 17.20 14.66
N ARG A 69 -19.52 17.96 15.31
CA ARG A 69 -19.35 17.91 16.77
C ARG A 69 -20.62 18.38 17.50
N LYS A 70 -21.23 19.49 17.05
CA LYS A 70 -22.49 19.98 17.63
C LYS A 70 -23.62 18.97 17.49
N GLU A 71 -23.77 18.34 16.32
CA GLU A 71 -24.78 17.31 16.10
C GLU A 71 -24.61 16.11 17.05
N TRP A 72 -23.37 15.72 17.33
CA TRP A 72 -23.07 14.65 18.29
C TRP A 72 -23.37 15.06 19.72
N ASP A 73 -22.97 16.26 20.14
CA ASP A 73 -23.27 16.81 21.46
C ASP A 73 -24.79 16.90 21.70
N GLU A 74 -25.55 17.33 20.69
CA GLU A 74 -27.02 17.38 20.73
C GLU A 74 -27.66 15.99 20.81
N ARG A 75 -27.12 15.02 20.07
CA ARG A 75 -27.59 13.63 20.12
C ARG A 75 -27.33 13.01 21.49
N GLU A 76 -26.15 13.24 22.06
CA GLU A 76 -25.79 12.78 23.40
C GLU A 76 -26.71 13.40 24.45
N LYS A 77 -26.94 14.71 24.39
CA LYS A 77 -27.87 15.40 25.30
C LYS A 77 -29.30 14.84 25.23
N ARG A 78 -29.83 14.57 24.03
CA ARG A 78 -31.16 13.94 23.87
C ARG A 78 -31.26 12.54 24.45
N LEU A 79 -30.16 11.77 24.44
CA LEU A 79 -30.11 10.44 25.06
C LEU A 79 -30.09 10.54 26.59
N PHE A 80 -29.40 11.54 27.14
CA PHE A 80 -29.36 11.81 28.59
C PHE A 80 -30.64 12.41 29.15
N GLU A 81 -31.37 13.23 28.39
CA GLU A 81 -32.65 13.84 28.81
C GLU A 81 -33.86 12.90 28.67
N GLY A 82 -33.69 11.76 27.98
CA GLY A 82 -34.73 10.75 27.75
C GLY A 82 -34.64 9.50 28.65
N SER A 83 -33.76 9.47 29.66
CA SER A 83 -33.63 8.39 30.66
C SER A 83 -34.10 8.82 32.04
#